data_AF-A0A392VYF3-F1
#
_entry.id   AF-A0A392VYF3-F1
#
_cell.length_a   1.000
_cell.length_b   1.000
_cell.length_c   1.000
_cell.angle_alpha   90.00
_cell.angle_beta   90.00
_cell.angle_gamma   90.00
#
_symmetry.space_group_name_H-M   'P 1'
#
loop_
_entity.id
_entity.type
_entity.pdbx_description
1 polymer ?
#
loop_
_entity_poly.entity_id
_entity_poly.type
_entity_poly.pdbx_seq_one_letter_code
_entity_poly.pdbx_strand_id
1 'polypeptide(L)' 'MGCTEEHMITLGTYVLRKEANQWWKNAKLRLGAGDIVITWEMFRAEFLRKYFPAD' A
#
# COMPACT_ATOMS: atom_id res chain seq x y z
N MET A 1 20.89 19.84 -16.77
CA MET A 1 19.54 19.39 -17.17
C MET A 1 18.90 18.80 -15.93
N GLY A 2 18.06 19.57 -15.23
CA GLY A 2 17.40 19.12 -14.01
C GLY A 2 16.12 18.35 -14.34
N CYS A 3 15.72 17.44 -13.47
CA CYS A 3 14.41 16.79 -13.57
C CYS A 3 13.31 17.87 -13.56
N THR A 4 12.39 17.79 -14.52
CA THR A 4 11.19 18.64 -14.51
C THR A 4 10.29 18.25 -13.35
N GLU A 5 9.48 19.19 -12.87
CA GLU A 5 8.48 18.93 -11.82
C GLU A 5 7.54 17.77 -12.21
N GLU A 6 7.12 17.72 -13.46
CA GLU A 6 6.33 16.63 -14.03
C GLU A 6 7.02 15.26 -13.90
N HIS A 7 8.33 15.21 -14.15
CA HIS A 7 9.11 13.98 -13.99
C HIS A 7 9.18 13.54 -12.51
N MET A 8 9.35 14.50 -11.59
CA MET A 8 9.35 14.23 -10.16
C MET A 8 7.99 13.72 -9.66
N ILE A 9 6.88 14.32 -10.11
CA ILE A 9 5.51 13.87 -9.78
C ILE A 9 5.27 12.45 -10.31
N THR A 10 5.71 12.18 -11.54
CA THR A 10 5.56 10.86 -12.17
C THR A 10 6.32 9.78 -11.39
N LEU A 11 7.58 10.06 -11.05
CA LEU A 11 8.40 9.16 -10.24
C LEU A 11 7.82 8.95 -8.85
N GLY A 12 7.41 10.03 -8.16
CA GLY A 12 6.77 9.95 -6.84
C GLY A 12 5.51 9.09 -6.85
N THR A 13 4.64 9.30 -7.84
CA THR A 13 3.41 8.51 -8.01
C THR A 13 3.71 7.03 -8.27
N TYR A 14 4.72 6.74 -9.09
CA TYR A 14 5.15 5.37 -9.35
C TYR A 14 5.67 4.68 -8.09
N VAL A 15 6.48 5.39 -7.28
CA VAL A 15 7.00 4.88 -6.02
C VAL A 15 5.87 4.57 -5.04
N LEU A 16 4.91 5.50 -4.86
CA LEU A 16 3.74 5.29 -4.01
C LEU A 16 2.91 4.08 -4.44
N ARG A 17 2.67 3.93 -5.76
CA ARG A 17 1.95 2.76 -6.31
C ARG A 17 2.71 1.47 -6.01
N LYS A 18 4.03 1.46 -6.20
CA LYS A 18 4.86 0.28 -5.96
C LYS A 18 4.86 -0.10 -4.48
N GLU A 19 4.99 0.89 -3.60
CA GLU A 19 4.94 0.70 -2.15
C GLU A 19 3.60 0.11 -1.71
N ALA A 20 2.48 0.68 -2.15
CA ALA A 20 1.14 0.19 -1.84
C ALA A 20 0.92 -1.25 -2.31
N ASN A 21 1.39 -1.58 -3.52
CA ASN A 21 1.30 -2.95 -4.03
C ASN A 21 2.15 -3.93 -3.20
N GLN A 22 3.38 -3.54 -2.85
CA GLN A 22 4.28 -4.40 -2.07
C GLN A 22 3.75 -4.62 -0.66
N TRP A 23 3.26 -3.56 -0.01
CA TRP A 23 2.60 -3.65 1.29
C TRP A 23 1.41 -4.61 1.25
N TRP A 24 0.52 -4.45 0.27
CA TRP A 24 -0.68 -5.28 0.19
C TRP A 24 -0.37 -6.76 -0.07
N LYS A 25 0.64 -7.06 -0.90
CA LYS A 25 1.12 -8.45 -1.08
C LYS A 25 1.54 -9.07 0.25
N ASN A 26 2.31 -8.35 1.05
CA ASN A 26 2.76 -8.82 2.36
C ASN A 26 1.60 -8.94 3.36
N ALA A 27 0.67 -7.99 3.38
CA ALA A 27 -0.50 -8.01 4.25
C ALA A 27 -1.41 -9.21 3.93
N LYS A 28 -1.65 -9.50 2.64
CA LYS A 28 -2.43 -10.66 2.21
C LYS A 28 -1.85 -11.99 2.68
N LEU A 29 -0.53 -12.16 2.62
CA LEU A 29 0.12 -13.38 3.13
C LEU A 29 -0.10 -13.55 4.63
N ARG A 30 -0.11 -12.44 5.38
CA ARG A 30 -0.32 -12.44 6.83
C ARG A 30 -1.78 -12.67 7.22
N LEU A 31 -2.72 -12.14 6.45
CA LEU A 31 -4.18 -12.26 6.68
C LEU A 31 -4.75 -13.58 6.15
N GLY A 32 -4.25 -14.08 5.03
CA GLY A 32 -4.74 -15.27 4.33
C GLY A 32 -4.07 -16.57 4.76
N ALA A 33 -3.38 -16.60 5.91
CA ALA A 33 -2.87 -17.85 6.46
C ALA A 33 -4.06 -18.79 6.75
N GLY A 34 -4.04 -19.99 6.18
CA GLY A 34 -5.08 -21.00 6.41
C GLY A 34 -6.36 -20.87 5.57
N ASP A 35 -6.27 -20.36 4.33
CA ASP A 35 -7.39 -20.29 3.37
C ASP A 35 -8.52 -19.32 3.81
N ILE A 36 -8.18 -18.34 4.64
CA ILE A 36 -9.14 -17.33 5.09
C ILE A 36 -9.46 -16.36 3.94
N VAL A 37 -10.74 -16.25 3.59
CA VAL A 37 -11.24 -15.22 2.67
C VAL A 37 -11.05 -13.85 3.31
N ILE A 38 -10.22 -13.02 2.70
CA ILE A 38 -9.99 -11.64 3.17
C ILE A 38 -11.23 -10.81 2.90
N THR A 39 -11.92 -10.41 3.97
CA THR A 39 -13.10 -9.53 3.88
C THR A 39 -12.69 -8.07 3.68
N TRP A 40 -13.63 -7.25 3.22
CA TRP A 40 -13.44 -5.80 3.12
C TRP A 40 -13.06 -5.15 4.45
N GLU A 41 -13.65 -5.62 5.56
CA GLU A 41 -13.35 -5.09 6.90
C GLU A 41 -11.91 -5.35 7.32
N MET A 42 -11.38 -6.55 7.03
CA MET A 42 -9.98 -6.90 7.31
C MET A 42 -9.01 -6.03 6.50
N PHE A 43 -9.29 -5.82 5.21
CA PHE A 43 -8.52 -4.90 4.37
C PHE A 43 -8.54 -3.48 4.95
N ARG A 44 -9.74 -2.97 5.28
CA ARG A 44 -9.91 -1.60 5.79
C ARG A 44 -9.15 -1.37 7.09
N ALA A 45 -9.20 -2.33 8.02
CA ALA A 45 -8.47 -2.24 9.29
C ALA A 45 -6.95 -2.17 9.08
N GLU A 46 -6.38 -3.06 8.25
CA GLU A 46 -4.94 -3.05 7.96
C GLU A 46 -4.51 -1.79 7.18
N PHE A 47 -5.35 -1.32 6.25
CA PHE A 47 -5.08 -0.11 5.48
C PHE A 47 -5.01 1.13 6.39
N LEU A 48 -6.02 1.32 7.25
CA LEU A 48 -6.05 2.44 8.19
C LEU A 48 -4.85 2.37 9.15
N ARG A 49 -4.51 1.19 9.68
CA ARG A 49 -3.35 1.04 10.56
C ARG A 49 -2.02 1.41 9.90
N LYS A 50 -1.87 1.16 8.59
CA LYS A 50 -0.63 1.44 7.84
C LYS A 50 -0.50 2.91 7.43
N TYR A 51 -1.57 3.49 6.92
CA TYR A 51 -1.54 4.81 6.26
C TYR A 51 -2.11 5.94 7.12
N PHE A 52 -2.86 5.61 8.17
CA PHE A 52 -3.50 6.55 9.08
C PHE A 52 -3.32 6.06 10.54
N PRO A 53 -2.08 5.87 11.02
CA PRO A 53 -1.87 5.55 12.42
C PRO A 53 -2.44 6.69 13.28
N ALA A 54 -3.21 6.34 14.32
CA ALA A 54 -3.49 7.30 15.37
C ALA A 54 -2.16 7.64 16.05
N ASP A 55 -1.83 8.93 16.12
CA ASP A 55 -0.66 9.46 16.84
C ASP A 55 -0.61 8.96 18.29
#